data_AF-A0A7W0C688-F1
#
_entry.id   AF-A0A7W0C688-F1
#
_cell.length_a   1.000
_cell.length_b   1.000
_cell.length_c   1.000
_cell.angle_alpha   90.00
_cell.angle_beta   90.00
_cell.angle_gamma   90.00
#
_symmetry.space_group_name_H-M   'P 1'
#
loop_
_entity.id
_entity.type
_entity.pdbx_description
1 polymer ?
#
loop_
_entity_poly.entity_id
_entity_poly.type
_entity_poly.pdbx_seq_one_letter_code
_entity_poly.pdbx_strand_id
1 'polypeptide(L)'
;MKAYRHLQPGRQVRRAILKFVILVACMPVFSQNAFSSAPEEAITATIAVAARYSGSPAFGYEVAEARVFPEHLAVTGPESRIREIVALQTHTLDITGATETIEKKVPLDLPEDIEITGSEDNAQIRVRVVIKKQKVEKTIRDVPVELVNNTHPSIVRPATVTITLSGNRLFFANEFSAKDIDVRMNVKGMGPGLHVLPVEIRLPGKTDLLRVEPQVFTVQILPQTSNTSENKHAAGT
;
A
#
# COMPACT_ATOMS: atom_id res chain seq x y z
N MET A 1 -113.57 9.00 -21.12
CA MET A 1 -113.36 8.66 -22.54
C MET A 1 -112.49 7.41 -22.62
N LYS A 2 -112.99 6.37 -23.31
CA LYS A 2 -112.38 5.06 -23.64
C LYS A 2 -112.03 4.13 -22.47
N ALA A 3 -112.14 2.80 -22.53
CA ALA A 3 -113.00 1.82 -23.21
C ALA A 3 -112.51 0.45 -22.68
N TYR A 4 -113.44 -0.47 -22.42
CA TYR A 4 -113.18 -1.89 -22.19
C TYR A 4 -112.32 -2.52 -23.31
N ARG A 5 -111.47 -3.50 -22.99
CA ARG A 5 -111.56 -4.81 -23.65
C ARG A 5 -110.78 -5.95 -22.97
N HIS A 6 -111.60 -6.92 -22.60
CA HIS A 6 -111.37 -8.35 -22.42
C HIS A 6 -110.84 -9.07 -23.70
N LEU A 7 -110.33 -10.30 -23.47
CA LEU A 7 -110.20 -11.47 -24.40
C LEU A 7 -109.21 -11.27 -25.57
N GLN A 8 -108.38 -12.21 -26.06
CA GLN A 8 -108.13 -13.66 -25.90
C GLN A 8 -106.79 -13.99 -26.62
N PRO A 9 -106.22 -15.20 -26.42
CA PRO A 9 -104.98 -15.66 -27.05
C PRO A 9 -105.23 -16.28 -28.44
N GLY A 10 -104.18 -16.45 -29.26
CA GLY A 10 -104.33 -17.26 -30.47
C GLY A 10 -103.14 -17.31 -31.44
N ARG A 11 -102.66 -18.56 -31.63
CA ARG A 11 -101.97 -19.16 -32.80
C ARG A 11 -100.49 -18.81 -33.03
N GLN A 12 -99.56 -19.75 -32.86
CA GLN A 12 -99.24 -20.94 -33.72
C GLN A 12 -98.91 -20.56 -35.17
N VAL A 13 -97.63 -20.66 -35.57
CA VAL A 13 -97.18 -21.37 -36.79
C VAL A 13 -95.73 -21.86 -36.66
N ARG A 14 -95.59 -23.18 -36.48
CA ARG A 14 -94.70 -24.16 -37.15
C ARG A 14 -93.35 -23.72 -37.79
N ARG A 15 -92.33 -24.50 -37.38
CA ARG A 15 -91.35 -25.32 -38.18
C ARG A 15 -89.90 -24.84 -38.34
N ALA A 16 -89.02 -25.77 -37.93
CA ALA A 16 -87.77 -26.25 -38.56
C ALA A 16 -86.40 -25.62 -38.20
N ILE A 17 -85.73 -26.29 -37.24
CA ILE A 17 -84.33 -26.79 -37.20
C ILE A 17 -83.25 -26.01 -37.97
N LEU A 18 -82.25 -25.45 -37.25
CA LEU A 18 -80.82 -25.64 -37.54
C LEU A 18 -79.95 -25.35 -36.30
N LYS A 19 -78.99 -26.23 -36.03
CA LYS A 19 -78.00 -26.21 -34.94
C LYS A 19 -77.10 -24.97 -35.02
N PHE A 20 -76.70 -24.36 -33.90
CA PHE A 20 -75.31 -23.93 -33.66
C PHE A 20 -75.03 -23.70 -32.17
N VAL A 21 -73.90 -24.25 -31.76
CA VAL A 21 -73.29 -24.27 -30.42
C VAL A 21 -72.57 -22.95 -30.18
N ILE A 22 -72.80 -22.25 -29.07
CA ILE A 22 -71.77 -21.43 -28.40
C ILE A 22 -71.93 -21.55 -26.87
N LEU A 23 -70.89 -22.09 -26.27
CA LEU A 23 -70.62 -22.26 -24.85
C LEU A 23 -69.59 -21.17 -24.49
N VAL A 24 -69.89 -20.28 -23.54
CA VAL A 24 -68.84 -19.47 -22.87
C VAL A 24 -69.16 -19.41 -21.39
N ALA A 25 -68.25 -20.04 -20.65
CA ALA A 25 -68.26 -20.25 -19.22
C ALA A 25 -67.75 -19.02 -18.45
N CYS A 26 -68.20 -18.96 -17.20
CA CYS A 26 -67.62 -18.25 -16.06
C CYS A 26 -66.10 -18.08 -16.17
N MET A 27 -65.60 -16.83 -16.21
CA MET A 27 -64.16 -16.55 -16.14
C MET A 27 -63.71 -16.52 -14.68
N PRO A 28 -62.78 -17.40 -14.26
CA PRO A 28 -62.08 -17.23 -13.01
C PRO A 28 -60.98 -16.17 -13.16
N VAL A 29 -60.83 -15.35 -12.12
CA VAL A 29 -59.66 -14.49 -11.89
C VAL A 29 -58.42 -15.38 -11.80
N PHE A 30 -57.49 -15.25 -12.74
CA PHE A 30 -56.16 -15.86 -12.66
C PHE A 30 -55.12 -14.75 -12.56
N SER A 31 -54.67 -14.50 -11.33
CA SER A 31 -53.40 -13.83 -11.06
C SER A 31 -52.29 -14.73 -11.61
N GLN A 32 -51.65 -14.33 -12.71
CA GLN A 32 -50.46 -15.01 -13.24
C GLN A 32 -49.27 -14.05 -13.24
N ASN A 33 -48.76 -13.76 -12.05
CA ASN A 33 -47.33 -13.50 -11.90
C ASN A 33 -46.78 -14.52 -10.90
N ALA A 34 -46.85 -15.80 -11.26
CA ALA A 34 -45.96 -16.79 -10.67
C ALA A 34 -44.58 -16.57 -11.32
N PHE A 35 -43.78 -15.71 -10.71
CA PHE A 35 -42.34 -15.63 -11.01
C PHE A 35 -41.74 -16.98 -10.58
N SER A 36 -41.70 -17.93 -11.50
CA SER A 36 -41.05 -19.21 -11.28
C SER A 36 -39.55 -18.98 -11.37
N SER A 37 -38.92 -18.62 -10.25
CA SER A 37 -37.48 -18.72 -10.10
C SER A 37 -37.16 -20.21 -9.96
N ALA A 38 -36.93 -20.90 -11.09
CA ALA A 38 -36.25 -22.19 -11.02
C ALA A 38 -34.93 -21.98 -10.26
N PRO A 39 -34.55 -22.86 -9.33
CA PRO A 39 -33.29 -22.73 -8.62
C PRO A 39 -32.15 -22.69 -9.64
N GLU A 40 -31.36 -21.63 -9.61
CA GLU A 40 -30.16 -21.50 -10.43
C GLU A 40 -29.20 -22.64 -10.11
N GLU A 41 -28.47 -23.13 -11.13
CA GLU A 41 -27.51 -24.20 -10.94
C GLU A 41 -26.35 -23.70 -10.04
N ALA A 42 -26.07 -24.46 -8.98
CA ALA A 42 -24.93 -24.19 -8.12
C ALA A 42 -23.66 -24.75 -8.77
N ILE A 43 -22.63 -23.92 -8.88
CA ILE A 43 -21.31 -24.33 -9.38
C ILE A 43 -20.28 -24.26 -8.25
N THR A 44 -19.20 -25.02 -8.37
CA THR A 44 -18.05 -24.93 -7.47
C THR A 44 -16.90 -24.22 -8.18
N ALA A 45 -16.30 -23.23 -7.53
CA ALA A 45 -15.16 -22.49 -8.05
C ALA A 45 -14.09 -22.27 -6.98
N THR A 46 -12.83 -22.26 -7.39
CA THR A 46 -11.70 -21.91 -6.50
C THR A 46 -11.41 -20.43 -6.63
N ILE A 47 -11.62 -19.68 -5.54
CA ILE A 47 -11.49 -18.22 -5.50
C ILE A 47 -10.34 -17.84 -4.56
N ALA A 48 -9.57 -16.82 -4.93
CA ALA A 48 -8.52 -16.27 -4.10
C ALA A 48 -9.08 -15.55 -2.86
N VAL A 49 -8.37 -15.66 -1.75
CA VAL A 49 -8.66 -14.96 -0.49
C VAL A 49 -7.72 -13.78 -0.34
N ALA A 50 -8.27 -12.62 0.01
CA ALA A 50 -7.51 -11.40 0.23
C ALA A 50 -7.65 -10.93 1.68
N ALA A 51 -6.53 -10.55 2.28
CA ALA A 51 -6.52 -9.93 3.61
C ALA A 51 -7.12 -8.53 3.52
N ARG A 52 -8.07 -8.23 4.41
CA ARG A 52 -8.52 -6.86 4.67
C ARG A 52 -7.95 -6.38 5.99
N TYR A 53 -7.30 -5.22 5.99
CA TYR A 53 -6.79 -4.58 7.21
C TYR A 53 -6.99 -3.06 7.15
N SER A 54 -7.03 -2.43 8.31
CA SER A 54 -7.25 -0.99 8.47
C SER A 54 -6.26 -0.35 9.44
N GLY A 55 -6.20 0.97 9.41
CA GLY A 55 -5.29 1.74 10.26
C GLY A 55 -3.91 1.90 9.65
N SER A 56 -2.95 2.31 10.47
CA SER A 56 -1.55 2.46 10.05
C SER A 56 -0.61 1.98 11.15
N PRO A 57 0.50 1.31 10.80
CA PRO A 57 1.54 0.96 11.78
C PRO A 57 2.02 2.19 12.56
N ALA A 58 2.68 1.96 13.69
CA ALA A 58 3.31 3.05 14.44
C ALA A 58 4.30 3.84 13.57
N PHE A 59 4.50 5.11 13.90
CA PHE A 59 5.48 5.96 13.22
C PHE A 59 6.85 5.26 13.15
N GLY A 60 7.46 5.25 11.96
CA GLY A 60 8.74 4.58 11.73
C GLY A 60 8.67 3.09 11.43
N TYR A 61 7.45 2.55 11.29
CA TYR A 61 7.18 1.20 10.81
C TYR A 61 6.34 1.23 9.54
N GLU A 62 6.36 0.13 8.80
CA GLU A 62 5.60 -0.07 7.57
C GLU A 62 5.11 -1.51 7.45
N VAL A 63 4.02 -1.71 6.71
CA VAL A 63 3.58 -3.05 6.31
C VAL A 63 4.52 -3.54 5.21
N ALA A 64 5.28 -4.58 5.50
CA ALA A 64 6.15 -5.23 4.53
C ALA A 64 5.35 -6.14 3.59
N GLU A 65 4.38 -6.86 4.16
CA GLU A 65 3.64 -7.90 3.49
C GLU A 65 2.36 -8.23 4.27
N ALA A 66 1.30 -8.64 3.59
CA ALA A 66 0.12 -9.24 4.20
C ALA A 66 -0.21 -10.54 3.46
N ARG A 67 -0.26 -11.65 4.20
CA ARG A 67 -0.61 -12.98 3.68
C ARG A 67 -1.82 -13.55 4.39
N VAL A 68 -2.51 -14.44 3.70
CA VAL A 68 -3.62 -15.21 4.25
C VAL A 68 -3.37 -16.69 4.06
N PHE A 69 -3.87 -17.51 4.97
CA PHE A 69 -3.80 -18.96 4.86
C PHE A 69 -5.16 -19.57 5.23
N PRO A 70 -5.79 -20.32 4.32
CA PRO A 70 -5.37 -20.60 2.93
C PRO A 70 -5.50 -19.38 2.00
N GLU A 71 -4.70 -19.33 0.94
CA GLU A 71 -4.75 -18.26 -0.09
C GLU A 71 -5.90 -18.43 -1.07
N HIS A 72 -6.44 -19.65 -1.20
CA HIS A 72 -7.50 -19.99 -2.14
C HIS A 72 -8.51 -20.90 -1.43
N LEU A 73 -9.79 -20.72 -1.73
CA LEU A 73 -10.87 -21.54 -1.20
C LEU A 73 -11.77 -22.01 -2.34
N ALA A 74 -12.17 -23.27 -2.27
CA ALA A 74 -13.26 -23.77 -3.09
C ALA A 74 -14.59 -23.34 -2.47
N VAL A 75 -15.41 -22.62 -3.21
CA VAL A 75 -16.75 -22.18 -2.80
C VAL A 75 -17.80 -22.69 -3.77
N THR A 76 -19.00 -22.93 -3.27
CA THR A 76 -20.16 -23.41 -4.03
C THR A 76 -21.34 -22.45 -3.83
N GLY A 77 -22.06 -22.15 -4.90
CA GLY A 77 -23.18 -21.20 -4.89
C GLY A 77 -23.72 -20.93 -6.30
N PRO A 78 -24.72 -20.05 -6.47
CA PRO A 78 -25.30 -19.71 -7.77
C PRO A 78 -24.23 -19.20 -8.74
N GLU A 79 -24.27 -19.68 -9.98
CA GLU A 79 -23.27 -19.31 -10.99
C GLU A 79 -23.15 -17.79 -11.19
N SER A 80 -24.28 -17.08 -11.29
CA SER A 80 -24.34 -15.63 -11.42
C SER A 80 -23.56 -14.91 -10.32
N ARG A 81 -23.67 -15.42 -9.08
CA ARG A 81 -23.06 -14.85 -7.87
C ARG A 81 -21.59 -15.16 -7.76
N ILE A 82 -21.18 -16.38 -8.09
CA ILE A 82 -19.77 -16.77 -8.14
C ILE A 82 -19.02 -15.93 -9.20
N ARG A 83 -19.62 -15.69 -10.36
CA ARG A 83 -18.99 -14.87 -11.42
C ARG A 83 -18.78 -13.40 -11.02
N GLU A 84 -19.55 -12.88 -10.07
CA GLU A 84 -19.39 -11.52 -9.54
C GLU A 84 -18.23 -11.39 -8.54
N ILE A 85 -17.77 -12.50 -7.95
CA ILE A 85 -16.72 -12.48 -6.93
C ILE A 85 -15.34 -12.45 -7.58
N VAL A 86 -14.65 -11.33 -7.37
CA VAL A 86 -13.24 -11.19 -7.76
C VAL A 86 -12.32 -11.88 -6.75
N ALA A 87 -12.58 -11.70 -5.45
CA ALA A 87 -11.83 -12.30 -4.35
C ALA A 87 -12.68 -12.33 -3.08
N LEU A 88 -12.50 -13.37 -2.28
CA LEU A 88 -13.10 -13.47 -0.95
C LEU A 88 -12.30 -12.60 0.03
N GLN A 89 -12.97 -11.77 0.80
CA GLN A 89 -12.32 -10.82 1.71
C GLN A 89 -12.41 -11.36 3.13
N THR A 90 -11.36 -11.18 3.93
CA THR A 90 -11.48 -11.42 5.37
C THR A 90 -12.19 -10.25 6.05
N HIS A 91 -12.69 -10.48 7.26
CA HIS A 91 -12.99 -9.39 8.17
C HIS A 91 -11.75 -8.50 8.35
N THR A 92 -12.01 -7.21 8.56
CA THR A 92 -10.96 -6.20 8.70
C THR A 92 -10.14 -6.42 9.96
N LEU A 93 -8.82 -6.55 9.81
CA LEU A 93 -7.85 -6.58 10.89
C LEU A 93 -7.28 -5.18 11.14
N ASP A 94 -7.44 -4.63 12.35
CA ASP A 94 -6.83 -3.35 12.71
C ASP A 94 -5.33 -3.52 13.03
N ILE A 95 -4.49 -2.70 12.37
CA ILE A 95 -3.03 -2.67 12.55
C ILE A 95 -2.56 -1.33 13.13
N THR A 96 -3.48 -0.50 13.64
CA THR A 96 -3.17 0.83 14.17
C THR A 96 -2.12 0.76 15.29
N GLY A 97 -1.03 1.51 15.12
CA GLY A 97 0.03 1.60 16.14
C GLY A 97 0.89 0.35 16.28
N ALA A 98 0.72 -0.64 15.40
CA ALA A 98 1.49 -1.87 15.47
C ALA A 98 2.97 -1.63 15.12
N THR A 99 3.86 -2.24 15.91
CA THR A 99 5.32 -2.21 15.77
C THR A 99 5.91 -3.58 15.42
N GLU A 100 5.09 -4.62 15.49
CA GLU A 100 5.47 -6.03 15.29
C GLU A 100 4.48 -6.72 14.35
N THR A 101 4.88 -7.87 13.82
CA THR A 101 4.02 -8.68 12.96
C THR A 101 2.76 -9.11 13.71
N ILE A 102 1.61 -8.90 13.09
CA ILE A 102 0.32 -9.35 13.63
C ILE A 102 -0.09 -10.61 12.88
N GLU A 103 -0.43 -11.65 13.64
CA GLU A 103 -0.97 -12.89 13.09
C GLU A 103 -2.25 -13.26 13.86
N LYS A 104 -3.37 -13.34 13.15
CA LYS A 104 -4.67 -13.60 13.76
C LYS A 104 -5.56 -14.40 12.84
N LYS A 105 -6.36 -15.30 13.42
CA LYS A 105 -7.48 -15.93 12.74
C LYS A 105 -8.66 -14.96 12.71
N VAL A 106 -9.11 -14.61 11.52
CA VAL A 106 -10.27 -13.74 11.29
C VAL A 106 -11.29 -14.46 10.43
N PRO A 107 -12.60 -14.21 10.65
CA PRO A 107 -13.64 -14.78 9.81
C PRO A 107 -13.56 -14.22 8.38
N LEU A 108 -14.12 -14.97 7.44
CA LEU A 108 -14.28 -14.55 6.05
C LEU A 108 -15.59 -13.77 5.88
N ASP A 109 -15.56 -12.68 5.12
CA ASP A 109 -16.76 -11.97 4.64
C ASP A 109 -17.34 -12.78 3.47
N LEU A 110 -18.20 -13.75 3.78
CA LEU A 110 -18.85 -14.62 2.79
C LEU A 110 -20.30 -14.15 2.55
N PRO A 111 -20.74 -14.01 1.29
CA PRO A 111 -22.16 -13.78 0.98
C PRO A 111 -23.06 -14.94 1.46
N GLU A 112 -24.29 -14.63 1.86
CA GLU A 112 -25.23 -15.61 2.46
C GLU A 112 -25.59 -16.78 1.52
N ASP A 113 -25.47 -16.58 0.21
CA ASP A 113 -25.83 -17.53 -0.85
C ASP A 113 -24.64 -18.39 -1.32
N ILE A 114 -23.51 -18.32 -0.61
CA ILE A 114 -22.27 -19.02 -0.97
C ILE A 114 -21.72 -19.76 0.23
N GLU A 115 -21.29 -21.00 -0.01
CA GLU A 115 -20.77 -21.89 1.01
C GLU A 115 -19.35 -22.33 0.67
N ILE A 116 -18.56 -22.64 1.70
CA ILE A 116 -17.21 -23.16 1.53
C ILE A 116 -17.30 -24.67 1.32
N THR A 117 -16.72 -25.15 0.23
CA THR A 117 -16.81 -26.56 -0.14
C THR A 117 -15.99 -27.41 0.84
N GLY A 118 -16.65 -28.35 1.51
CA GLY A 118 -16.00 -29.27 2.45
C GLY A 118 -15.67 -28.66 3.81
N SER A 119 -16.36 -27.59 4.23
CA SER A 119 -16.26 -27.03 5.58
C SER A 119 -17.63 -26.54 6.05
N GLU A 120 -18.08 -27.04 7.20
CA GLU A 120 -19.37 -26.66 7.82
C GLU A 120 -19.26 -25.39 8.68
N ASP A 121 -18.05 -25.01 9.08
CA ASP A 121 -17.77 -23.82 9.87
C ASP A 121 -17.23 -22.69 8.98
N ASN A 122 -17.84 -21.50 9.08
CA ASN A 122 -17.35 -20.24 8.51
C ASN A 122 -15.82 -20.14 8.65
N ALA A 123 -15.09 -20.33 7.53
CA ALA A 123 -13.65 -20.59 7.60
C ALA A 123 -12.92 -19.44 8.30
N GLN A 124 -12.28 -19.75 9.42
CA GLN A 124 -11.36 -18.84 10.06
C GLN A 124 -10.05 -18.79 9.26
N ILE A 125 -9.82 -17.67 8.59
CA ILE A 125 -8.64 -17.44 7.77
C ILE A 125 -7.54 -16.87 8.65
N ARG A 126 -6.36 -17.48 8.59
CA ARG A 126 -5.19 -16.95 9.29
C ARG A 126 -4.60 -15.81 8.46
N VAL A 127 -4.72 -14.59 8.96
CA VAL A 127 -4.11 -13.41 8.35
C VAL A 127 -2.83 -13.09 9.09
N ARG A 128 -1.74 -12.92 8.34
CA ARG A 128 -0.42 -12.53 8.84
C ARG A 128 0.02 -11.25 8.15
N VAL A 129 0.06 -10.15 8.90
CA VAL A 129 0.54 -8.85 8.44
C VAL A 129 1.93 -8.61 9.01
N VAL A 130 2.94 -8.69 8.15
CA VAL A 130 4.34 -8.49 8.51
C VAL A 130 4.63 -7.00 8.59
N ILE A 131 4.98 -6.55 9.79
CA ILE A 131 5.36 -5.16 10.05
C ILE A 131 6.86 -5.10 10.31
N LYS A 132 7.53 -4.17 9.63
CA LYS A 132 8.97 -3.95 9.77
C LYS A 132 9.27 -2.48 10.00
N LYS A 133 10.49 -2.23 10.46
CA LYS A 133 11.08 -0.89 10.56
C LYS A 133 11.17 -0.26 9.18
N GLN A 134 10.64 0.95 9.03
CA GLN A 134 10.71 1.71 7.80
C GLN A 134 12.13 2.24 7.59
N LYS A 135 12.74 1.91 6.45
CA LYS A 135 13.98 2.54 5.97
C LYS A 135 13.64 3.78 5.15
N VAL A 136 14.38 4.85 5.35
CA VAL A 136 14.25 6.09 4.57
C VAL A 136 15.63 6.58 4.14
N GLU A 137 15.67 7.38 3.11
CA GLU A 137 16.87 8.09 2.67
C GLU A 137 16.89 9.51 3.22
N LYS A 138 18.09 10.00 3.56
CA LYS A 138 18.30 11.36 4.03
C LYS A 138 19.52 11.95 3.36
N THR A 139 19.33 13.09 2.68
CA THR A 139 20.42 13.87 2.08
C THR A 139 20.80 15.02 3.01
N ILE A 140 22.08 15.08 3.37
CA ILE A 140 22.70 16.15 4.14
C ILE A 140 23.62 16.93 3.20
N ARG A 141 23.34 18.22 3.06
CA ARG A 141 24.14 19.12 2.24
C ARG A 141 25.13 19.88 3.11
N ASP A 142 26.13 20.43 2.46
CA ASP A 142 27.08 21.38 3.06
C ASP A 142 27.82 20.84 4.29
N VAL A 143 28.09 19.52 4.32
CA VAL A 143 28.89 18.90 5.38
C VAL A 143 30.34 19.37 5.21
N PRO A 144 30.95 20.04 6.20
CA PRO A 144 32.30 20.57 6.08
C PRO A 144 33.34 19.46 5.99
N VAL A 145 34.40 19.69 5.20
CA VAL A 145 35.54 18.78 5.09
C VAL A 145 36.66 19.23 6.03
N GLU A 146 37.05 18.39 6.98
CA GLU A 146 38.12 18.66 7.92
C GLU A 146 39.47 18.10 7.44
N LEU A 147 40.52 18.93 7.46
CA LEU A 147 41.87 18.46 7.17
C LEU A 147 42.50 17.86 8.43
N VAL A 148 43.04 16.65 8.31
CA VAL A 148 43.75 15.96 9.40
C VAL A 148 45.24 15.91 9.07
N ASN A 149 46.08 16.08 10.10
CA ASN A 149 47.54 16.14 9.98
C ASN A 149 48.05 17.28 9.08
N ASN A 150 47.31 18.39 9.02
CA ASN A 150 47.68 19.55 8.22
C ASN A 150 48.75 20.40 8.93
N THR A 151 49.96 20.42 8.35
CA THR A 151 51.10 21.19 8.88
C THR A 151 51.37 22.49 8.13
N HIS A 152 50.53 22.83 7.15
CA HIS A 152 50.67 23.98 6.26
C HIS A 152 49.35 24.75 6.14
N PRO A 153 49.34 26.06 5.84
CA PRO A 153 48.12 26.74 5.45
C PRO A 153 47.57 26.09 4.18
N SER A 154 46.30 25.68 4.21
CA SER A 154 45.72 24.86 3.15
C SER A 154 44.30 25.32 2.82
N ILE A 155 43.92 25.26 1.54
CA ILE A 155 42.60 25.62 1.03
C ILE A 155 41.99 24.39 0.36
N VAL A 156 40.80 23.97 0.80
CA VAL A 156 40.06 22.84 0.20
C VAL A 156 38.95 23.36 -0.69
N ARG A 157 38.81 22.78 -1.89
CA ARG A 157 37.79 23.12 -2.87
C ARG A 157 37.13 21.85 -3.46
N PRO A 158 35.79 21.72 -3.40
CA PRO A 158 34.88 22.52 -2.56
C PRO A 158 35.15 22.31 -1.06
N ALA A 159 34.75 23.25 -0.21
CA ALA A 159 34.95 23.12 1.24
C ALA A 159 33.93 22.19 1.92
N THR A 160 32.89 21.80 1.19
CA THR A 160 31.78 21.00 1.70
C THR A 160 31.44 19.85 0.76
N VAL A 161 30.75 18.85 1.32
CA VAL A 161 30.27 17.66 0.62
C VAL A 161 28.77 17.46 0.88
N THR A 162 28.06 16.90 -0.10
CA THR A 162 26.71 16.42 0.05
C THR A 162 26.72 14.90 0.19
N ILE A 163 26.05 14.39 1.22
CA ILE A 163 26.01 12.97 1.56
C ILE A 163 24.55 12.51 1.63
N THR A 164 24.23 11.40 0.96
CA THR A 164 22.94 10.73 1.08
C THR A 164 23.12 9.39 1.76
N LEU A 165 22.32 9.16 2.80
CA LEU A 165 22.38 7.99 3.67
C LEU A 165 21.03 7.28 3.68
N SER A 166 21.03 5.96 3.87
CA SER A 166 19.83 5.21 4.20
C SER A 166 19.87 4.75 5.65
N GLY A 167 18.71 4.63 6.28
CA GLY A 167 18.64 4.24 7.69
C GLY A 167 17.21 4.13 8.20
N ASN A 168 17.08 3.68 9.44
CA ASN A 168 15.79 3.57 10.11
C ASN A 168 15.16 4.97 10.32
N ARG A 169 13.87 5.11 10.01
CA ARG A 169 13.17 6.40 10.16
C ARG A 169 13.15 6.95 11.59
N LEU A 170 12.99 6.09 12.60
CA LEU A 170 13.05 6.48 14.02
C LEU A 170 14.43 6.98 14.41
N PHE A 171 15.49 6.34 13.90
CA PHE A 171 16.86 6.79 14.13
C PHE A 171 17.05 8.22 13.61
N PHE A 172 16.60 8.49 12.37
CA PHE A 172 16.69 9.84 11.80
C PHE A 172 15.83 10.89 12.48
N ALA A 173 14.74 10.48 13.13
CA ALA A 173 13.82 11.37 13.83
C ALA A 173 14.31 11.72 15.25
N ASN A 174 14.94 10.76 15.95
CA ASN A 174 15.15 10.86 17.39
C ASN A 174 16.63 10.91 17.80
N GLU A 175 17.53 10.26 17.05
CA GLU A 175 18.92 10.02 17.45
C GLU A 175 19.93 10.75 16.54
N PHE A 176 19.54 11.10 15.31
CA PHE A 176 20.48 11.61 14.30
C PHE A 176 20.63 13.14 14.29
N SER A 177 21.87 13.60 14.22
CA SER A 177 22.25 14.97 13.90
C SER A 177 23.24 15.03 12.74
N ALA A 178 23.21 16.11 11.95
CA ALA A 178 24.20 16.34 10.89
C ALA A 178 25.63 16.46 11.43
N LYS A 179 25.78 16.82 12.72
CA LYS A 179 27.08 16.89 13.42
C LYS A 179 27.70 15.51 13.70
N ASP A 180 26.91 14.44 13.57
CA ASP A 180 27.40 13.08 13.81
C ASP A 180 28.11 12.50 12.56
N ILE A 181 28.09 13.24 11.45
CA ILE A 181 28.83 12.91 10.24
C ILE A 181 30.20 13.58 10.31
N ASP A 182 31.25 12.78 10.30
CA ASP A 182 32.64 13.24 10.37
C ASP A 182 33.32 12.98 9.01
N VAL A 183 33.66 14.07 8.31
CA VAL A 183 34.26 14.03 6.96
C VAL A 183 35.67 14.58 7.03
N ARG A 184 36.65 13.71 6.77
CA ARG A 184 38.06 14.01 6.98
C ARG A 184 38.88 13.79 5.72
N MET A 185 39.91 14.60 5.54
CA MET A 185 40.91 14.42 4.50
C MET A 185 42.30 14.46 5.14
N ASN A 186 43.02 13.35 5.04
CA ASN A 186 44.35 13.23 5.60
C ASN A 186 45.40 13.79 4.63
N VAL A 187 46.13 14.81 5.05
CA VAL A 187 47.17 15.48 4.26
C VAL A 187 48.58 15.28 4.85
N LYS A 188 48.76 14.24 5.67
CA LYS A 188 50.03 13.94 6.33
C LYS A 188 51.19 13.85 5.33
N GLY A 189 52.24 14.63 5.57
CA GLY A 189 53.47 14.59 4.78
C GLY A 189 53.38 15.22 3.40
N MET A 190 52.27 15.88 3.06
CA MET A 190 52.12 16.58 1.78
C MET A 190 52.78 17.95 1.84
N GLY A 191 53.62 18.23 0.84
CA GLY A 191 54.26 19.53 0.67
C GLY A 191 53.37 20.54 -0.08
N PRO A 192 53.83 21.80 -0.19
CA PRO A 192 53.13 22.84 -0.95
C PRO A 192 52.84 22.41 -2.39
N GLY A 193 51.65 22.74 -2.88
CA GLY A 193 51.18 22.35 -4.21
C GLY A 193 49.68 22.08 -4.25
N LEU A 194 49.20 21.69 -5.44
CA LEU A 194 47.83 21.26 -5.69
C LEU A 194 47.76 19.74 -5.64
N HIS A 195 46.86 19.21 -4.82
CA HIS A 195 46.61 17.78 -4.67
C HIS A 195 45.13 17.47 -4.85
N VAL A 196 44.81 16.32 -5.45
CA VAL A 196 43.43 15.85 -5.61
C VAL A 196 43.25 14.60 -4.77
N LEU A 197 42.38 14.66 -3.77
CA LEU A 197 42.23 13.63 -2.74
C LEU A 197 40.77 13.27 -2.50
N PRO A 198 40.47 12.01 -2.16
CA PRO A 198 39.18 11.63 -1.62
C PRO A 198 39.05 12.05 -0.14
N VAL A 199 37.84 11.95 0.39
CA VAL A 199 37.55 12.11 1.82
C VAL A 199 37.25 10.76 2.48
N GLU A 200 37.65 10.63 3.73
CA GLU A 200 37.22 9.58 4.64
C GLU A 200 35.95 10.03 5.36
N ILE A 201 34.87 9.26 5.24
CA ILE A 201 33.57 9.59 5.85
C ILE A 201 33.27 8.59 6.95
N ARG A 202 33.02 9.09 8.14
CA ARG A 202 32.51 8.33 9.29
C ARG A 202 31.06 8.69 9.52
N LEU A 203 30.22 7.68 9.42
CA LEU A 203 28.78 7.81 9.58
C LEU A 203 28.35 7.41 10.99
N PRO A 204 27.26 8.02 11.50
CA PRO A 204 26.67 7.55 12.74
C PRO A 204 26.09 6.14 12.57
N GLY A 205 26.15 5.34 13.64
CA GLY A 205 25.74 3.93 13.61
C GLY A 205 24.29 3.74 13.16
N LYS A 206 23.99 2.57 12.56
CA LYS A 206 22.69 2.19 11.98
C LYS A 206 22.31 2.93 10.69
N THR A 207 23.29 3.48 9.95
CA THR A 207 23.10 4.08 8.62
C THR A 207 24.01 3.44 7.58
N ASP A 208 23.55 3.44 6.33
CA ASP A 208 24.28 2.96 5.16
C ASP A 208 24.58 4.17 4.24
N LEU A 209 25.83 4.29 3.77
CA LEU A 209 26.20 5.30 2.77
C LEU A 209 25.61 4.95 1.41
N LEU A 210 24.80 5.85 0.84
CA LEU A 210 24.25 5.65 -0.52
C LEU A 210 24.99 6.47 -1.57
N ARG A 211 25.25 7.75 -1.30
CA ARG A 211 25.83 8.68 -2.27
C ARG A 211 26.65 9.76 -1.59
N VAL A 212 27.72 10.20 -2.25
CA VAL A 212 28.62 11.28 -1.83
C VAL A 212 28.98 12.11 -3.05
N GLU A 213 28.76 13.43 -2.96
CA GLU A 213 29.06 14.36 -4.04
C GLU A 213 29.69 15.66 -3.49
N PRO A 214 30.88 16.07 -3.96
CA PRO A 214 31.75 15.35 -4.90
C PRO A 214 32.50 14.18 -4.23
N GLN A 215 33.04 13.27 -5.04
CA GLN A 215 33.85 12.14 -4.55
C GLN A 215 35.33 12.50 -4.32
N VAL A 216 35.81 13.56 -4.98
CA VAL A 216 37.19 14.04 -4.90
C VAL A 216 37.22 15.55 -4.70
N PHE A 217 38.29 16.00 -4.07
CA PHE A 217 38.48 17.37 -3.64
C PHE A 217 39.86 17.84 -4.04
N THR A 218 39.97 19.12 -4.38
CA THR A 218 41.26 19.76 -4.61
C THR A 218 41.70 20.47 -3.35
N VAL A 219 42.88 20.10 -2.83
CA VAL A 219 43.53 20.80 -1.71
C VAL A 219 44.76 21.54 -2.23
N GLN A 220 44.80 22.84 -2.00
CA GLN A 220 45.96 23.68 -2.28
C GLN A 220 46.71 23.92 -0.97
N ILE A 221 47.91 23.35 -0.86
CA ILE A 221 48.81 23.50 0.28
C ILE A 221 49.77 24.65 -0.02
N LEU A 222 49.82 25.65 0.86
CA LEU A 222 50.63 26.84 0.69
C LEU A 222 52.00 26.71 1.40
N PRO A 223 53.06 27.35 0.89
CA PRO A 223 54.33 27.45 1.60
C PRO A 223 54.19 28.18 2.95
N GLN A 224 54.93 27.75 3.96
CA GLN A 224 55.07 28.52 5.20
C GLN A 224 55.86 29.79 4.93
N THR A 225 55.30 30.97 5.19
CA THR A 225 56.07 32.21 5.16
C THR A 225 56.96 32.27 6.40
N SER A 226 58.21 31.84 6.28
CA SER A 226 59.22 32.15 7.29
C SER A 226 59.51 33.65 7.23
N ASN A 227 59.07 34.42 8.22
CA ASN A 227 59.59 35.77 8.44
C ASN A 227 61.06 35.65 8.87
N THR A 228 61.98 35.81 7.91
CA THR A 228 63.39 36.07 8.21
C THR A 228 63.47 37.48 8.80
N SER A 229 63.50 37.59 10.14
CA SER A 229 63.98 38.81 10.77
C SER A 229 65.47 38.94 10.44
N GLU A 230 65.75 39.80 9.48
CA GLU A 230 67.08 40.29 9.14
C GLU A 230 67.63 41.06 10.37
N ASN A 231 68.20 40.36 11.35
CA ASN A 231 68.96 41.03 12.41
C ASN A 231 70.34 41.38 11.86
N LYS A 232 70.39 42.47 11.08
CA LYS A 232 71.59 43.05 10.51
C LYS A 232 71.94 44.32 11.28
N HIS A 233 72.48 44.16 12.49
CA HIS A 233 73.15 45.19 13.29
C HIS A 233 74.12 44.48 14.23
N ALA A 234 75.41 44.82 14.37
CA ALA A 234 76.31 45.70 13.64
C ALA A 234 77.73 45.28 14.06
N ALA A 235 78.69 45.43 13.15
CA ALA A 235 80.11 45.31 13.43
C ALA A 235 80.66 46.61 14.06
N GLY A 236 81.76 46.50 14.82
CA GLY A 236 82.59 47.61 15.33
C GLY A 236 82.19 48.01 16.76
N THR A 237 83.09 48.10 17.74
CA THR A 237 84.55 48.21 17.77
C THR A 237 85.03 47.73 19.13
#